data_AF-A0AAD5Q839-F1
#
_entry.id   AF-A0AAD5Q839-F1
#
_cell.length_a   1.000
_cell.length_b   1.000
_cell.length_c   1.000
_cell.angle_alpha   90.00
_cell.angle_beta   90.00
_cell.angle_gamma   90.00
#
_symmetry.space_group_name_H-M   'P 1'
#
loop_
_entity.id
_entity.type
_entity.pdbx_description
1 polymer ?
#
loop_
_entity_poly.entity_id
_entity_poly.type
_entity_poly.pdbx_seq_one_letter_code
_entity_poly.pdbx_strand_id
1 'polypeptide(L)'
;MRCFLVAIAAVLLSSAAAQDCPTKAFGTCGTDADNISCCPNGFYCQPWRNNVFQCIPTPSQCSMQLINVDLYGNDLKAIYNVQPGDCCAQCAQTPGCVGYTFVDSDPSGPACYLKNSVGTKDTRRTRSGVVSGVLQK
;
A
#
# COMPACT_ATOMS: atom_id res chain seq x y z
N MET A 1 55.48 33.46 -14.06
CA MET A 1 54.10 33.28 -14.56
C MET A 1 53.86 31.80 -14.83
N ARG A 2 53.22 31.09 -13.88
CA ARG A 2 52.63 29.77 -14.11
C ARG A 2 51.34 29.75 -13.29
N CYS A 3 50.23 30.00 -13.99
CA CYS A 3 48.89 29.96 -13.43
C CYS A 3 48.55 28.49 -13.16
N PHE A 4 48.43 28.12 -11.88
CA PHE A 4 47.82 26.84 -11.50
C PHE A 4 46.30 26.98 -11.63
N LEU A 5 45.73 26.38 -12.67
CA LEU A 5 44.29 26.21 -12.80
C LEU A 5 43.82 25.17 -11.79
N VAL A 6 43.15 25.62 -10.72
CA VAL A 6 42.41 24.74 -9.82
C VAL A 6 41.07 24.42 -10.49
N ALA A 7 40.93 23.19 -10.99
CA ALA A 7 39.64 22.68 -11.46
C ALA A 7 38.77 22.35 -10.24
N ILE A 8 37.77 23.19 -9.97
CA ILE A 8 36.76 22.92 -8.94
C ILE A 8 35.78 21.91 -9.53
N ALA A 9 35.87 20.65 -9.11
CA ALA A 9 34.90 19.62 -9.43
C ALA A 9 33.60 19.92 -8.67
N ALA A 10 32.57 20.40 -9.36
CA ALA A 10 31.23 20.54 -8.81
C ALA A 10 30.63 19.14 -8.60
N VAL A 11 30.61 18.67 -7.35
CA VAL A 11 29.90 17.46 -6.96
C VAL A 11 28.41 17.76 -7.08
N LEU A 12 27.77 17.25 -8.14
CA LEU A 12 26.32 17.24 -8.28
C LEU A 12 25.76 16.32 -7.19
N LEU A 13 25.40 16.89 -6.05
CA LEU A 13 24.53 16.26 -5.07
C LEU A 13 23.15 16.12 -5.74
N SER A 14 22.91 14.99 -6.39
CA SER A 14 21.58 14.61 -6.85
C SER A 14 20.70 14.42 -5.63
N SER A 15 20.02 15.47 -5.17
CA SER A 15 18.89 15.33 -4.27
C SER A 15 17.88 14.45 -4.97
N ALA A 16 17.56 13.29 -4.38
CA ALA A 16 16.50 12.42 -4.85
C ALA A 16 15.23 13.27 -5.01
N ALA A 17 14.86 13.58 -6.24
CA ALA A 17 13.59 14.23 -6.52
C ALA A 17 12.52 13.30 -5.93
N ALA A 18 11.68 13.84 -5.04
CA ALA A 18 10.43 13.19 -4.70
C ALA A 18 9.76 12.81 -6.02
N GLN A 19 9.42 11.54 -6.19
CA GLN A 19 8.82 11.08 -7.43
C GLN A 19 7.51 11.85 -7.60
N ASP A 20 7.49 12.81 -8.54
CA ASP A 20 6.31 13.62 -8.81
C ASP A 20 5.25 12.69 -9.37
N CYS A 21 4.42 12.19 -8.46
CA CYS A 21 3.35 11.32 -8.85
C CYS A 21 2.27 12.14 -9.57
N PRO A 22 1.92 11.83 -10.83
CA PRO A 22 0.94 12.61 -11.59
C PRO A 22 -0.46 12.54 -10.96
N THR A 23 -0.76 11.46 -10.24
CA THR A 23 -2.03 11.31 -9.54
C THR A 23 -2.06 12.23 -8.32
N LYS A 24 -3.11 13.06 -8.21
CA LYS A 24 -3.31 13.91 -7.02
C LYS A 24 -3.85 13.09 -5.85
N ALA A 25 -3.72 13.62 -4.64
CA ALA A 25 -4.41 13.10 -3.46
C ALA A 25 -5.92 12.99 -3.75
N PHE A 26 -6.54 11.88 -3.37
CA PHE A 26 -7.94 11.56 -3.68
C PHE A 26 -8.26 11.45 -5.19
N GLY A 27 -7.26 11.48 -6.06
CA GLY A 27 -7.41 11.22 -7.48
C GLY A 27 -7.55 9.73 -7.78
N THR A 28 -8.13 9.41 -8.93
CA THR A 28 -8.17 8.05 -9.46
C THR A 28 -6.76 7.61 -9.83
N CYS A 29 -6.31 6.50 -9.25
CA CYS A 29 -4.97 5.94 -9.46
C CYS A 29 -5.00 4.62 -10.23
N GLY A 30 -6.18 4.17 -10.70
CA GLY A 30 -6.29 2.99 -11.54
C GLY A 30 -7.73 2.52 -11.69
N THR A 31 -7.93 1.59 -12.62
CA THR A 31 -9.24 0.96 -12.88
C THR A 31 -9.18 -0.56 -12.92
N ASP A 32 -8.02 -1.17 -12.65
CA ASP A 32 -7.78 -2.62 -12.59
C ASP A 32 -6.37 -2.89 -12.04
N ALA A 33 -5.94 -4.16 -12.07
CA ALA A 33 -4.61 -4.55 -11.63
C ALA A 33 -3.48 -4.21 -12.61
N ASP A 34 -3.80 -3.91 -13.86
CA ASP A 34 -2.81 -3.71 -14.91
C ASP A 34 -2.46 -2.23 -15.10
N ASN A 35 -3.29 -1.31 -14.59
CA ASN A 35 -3.14 0.14 -14.76
C ASN A 35 -3.09 0.92 -13.43
N ILE A 36 -2.35 0.42 -12.44
CA ILE A 36 -2.11 1.16 -11.20
C ILE A 36 -1.03 2.24 -11.42
N SER A 37 -1.45 3.50 -11.31
CA SER A 37 -0.58 4.66 -11.16
C SER A 37 -0.13 4.81 -9.70
N CYS A 38 0.97 5.52 -9.49
CA CYS A 38 1.42 5.88 -8.15
C CYS A 38 0.39 6.78 -7.44
N CYS A 39 0.65 7.03 -6.16
CA CYS A 39 0.02 8.09 -5.38
C CYS A 39 1.06 9.03 -4.75
N PRO A 40 0.67 10.26 -4.37
CA PRO A 40 1.56 11.17 -3.65
C PRO A 40 2.08 10.58 -2.35
N ASN A 41 3.14 11.19 -1.80
CA ASN A 41 3.71 10.77 -0.52
C ASN A 41 2.64 10.74 0.59
N GLY A 42 2.61 9.63 1.34
CA GLY A 42 1.60 9.40 2.38
C GLY A 42 0.26 8.90 1.87
N PHE A 43 0.14 8.60 0.58
CA PHE A 43 -1.05 8.00 -0.03
C PHE A 43 -0.70 6.67 -0.70
N TYR A 44 -1.69 5.78 -0.81
CA TYR A 44 -1.60 4.55 -1.59
C TYR A 44 -2.84 4.39 -2.46
N CYS A 45 -2.73 3.55 -3.48
CA CYS A 45 -3.81 3.31 -4.43
C CYS A 45 -4.75 2.23 -3.92
N GLN A 46 -5.82 2.63 -3.23
CA GLN A 46 -6.80 1.71 -2.65
C GLN A 46 -7.81 1.25 -3.71
N PRO A 47 -8.09 -0.07 -3.81
CA PRO A 47 -9.20 -0.59 -4.61
C PRO A 47 -10.56 -0.32 -3.96
N TRP A 48 -11.55 -0.05 -4.80
CA TRP A 48 -12.97 0.11 -4.46
C TRP A 48 -13.85 -0.73 -5.37
N ARG A 49 -15.16 -0.74 -5.06
CA ARG A 49 -16.17 -1.41 -5.89
C ARG A 49 -16.16 -0.86 -7.31
N ASN A 50 -16.52 -1.71 -8.27
CA ASN A 50 -16.58 -1.41 -9.70
C ASN A 50 -15.22 -1.15 -10.35
N ASN A 51 -14.15 -1.73 -9.80
CA ASN A 51 -12.78 -1.61 -10.33
C ASN A 51 -12.36 -0.13 -10.46
N VAL A 52 -12.57 0.66 -9.42
CA VAL A 52 -12.04 2.03 -9.34
C VAL A 52 -11.04 2.06 -8.20
N PHE A 53 -9.88 2.66 -8.43
CA PHE A 53 -8.84 2.77 -7.42
C PHE A 53 -8.56 4.24 -7.17
N GLN A 54 -8.39 4.62 -5.90
CA GLN A 54 -8.19 6.02 -5.52
C GLN A 54 -6.98 6.15 -4.60
N CYS A 55 -6.23 7.24 -4.77
CA CYS A 55 -5.23 7.64 -3.80
C CYS A 55 -5.88 8.06 -2.50
N ILE A 56 -5.69 7.29 -1.43
CA ILE A 56 -6.12 7.68 -0.09
C ILE A 56 -4.95 7.70 0.89
N PRO A 57 -5.09 8.41 2.03
CA PRO A 57 -4.05 8.44 3.05
C PRO A 57 -3.71 7.03 3.54
N THR A 58 -2.41 6.75 3.63
CA THR A 58 -1.90 5.48 4.14
C THR A 58 -2.23 5.34 5.63
N PRO A 59 -2.74 4.18 6.10
CA PRO A 59 -3.00 3.98 7.52
C PRO A 59 -1.70 4.09 8.33
N SER A 60 -1.73 4.84 9.44
CA SER A 60 -0.53 5.25 10.20
C SER A 60 0.33 4.08 10.69
N GLN A 61 -0.27 2.96 11.09
CA GLN A 61 0.43 1.77 11.57
C GLN A 61 0.61 0.70 10.50
N CYS A 62 0.07 0.90 9.29
CA CYS A 62 0.19 -0.02 8.17
C CYS A 62 0.72 0.73 6.95
N SER A 63 1.92 1.29 7.08
CA SER A 63 2.55 2.09 6.01
C SER A 63 2.87 1.26 4.76
N MET A 64 3.10 -0.04 4.92
CA MET A 64 3.30 -0.97 3.82
C MET A 64 1.96 -1.53 3.33
N GLN A 65 1.41 -0.89 2.29
CA GLN A 65 0.23 -1.33 1.56
C GLN A 65 0.66 -2.09 0.30
N LEU A 66 0.16 -3.32 0.16
CA LEU A 66 0.43 -4.23 -0.95
C LEU A 66 -0.84 -4.32 -1.79
N ILE A 67 -0.86 -3.58 -2.89
CA ILE A 67 -2.02 -3.51 -3.77
C ILE A 67 -2.07 -4.76 -4.65
N ASN A 68 -3.27 -5.31 -4.83
CA ASN A 68 -3.53 -6.55 -5.56
C ASN A 68 -2.75 -7.76 -5.04
N VAL A 69 -2.39 -7.73 -3.76
CA VAL A 69 -1.71 -8.84 -3.09
C VAL A 69 -2.63 -9.35 -2.00
N ASP A 70 -2.93 -10.63 -2.04
CA ASP A 70 -3.57 -11.38 -0.97
C ASP A 70 -2.51 -12.09 -0.12
N LEU A 71 -2.47 -11.75 1.17
CA LEU A 71 -1.76 -12.52 2.20
C LEU A 71 -2.54 -13.82 2.46
N TYR A 72 -2.34 -14.82 1.59
CA TYR A 72 -3.15 -16.03 1.58
C TYR A 72 -3.04 -16.85 2.89
N GLY A 73 -4.20 -17.30 3.40
CA GLY A 73 -4.32 -18.08 4.63
C GLY A 73 -4.01 -17.28 5.91
N ASN A 74 -3.71 -17.98 7.01
CA ASN A 74 -3.30 -17.39 8.30
C ASN A 74 -4.34 -16.42 8.92
N ASP A 75 -5.61 -16.64 8.61
CA ASP A 75 -6.73 -15.81 9.05
C ASP A 75 -7.02 -16.01 10.55
N LEU A 76 -6.96 -14.91 11.30
CA LEU A 76 -7.39 -14.83 12.71
C LEU A 76 -8.89 -14.56 12.83
N LYS A 77 -9.38 -13.63 12.02
CA LYS A 77 -10.74 -13.09 12.09
C LYS A 77 -11.11 -12.42 10.78
N ALA A 78 -12.36 -12.61 10.36
CA ALA A 78 -12.99 -11.80 9.31
C ALA A 78 -13.87 -10.72 9.94
N ILE A 79 -13.79 -9.51 9.41
CA ILE A 79 -14.63 -8.36 9.78
C ILE A 79 -15.26 -7.83 8.49
N TYR A 80 -16.56 -7.60 8.49
CA TYR A 80 -17.30 -7.22 7.29
C TYR A 80 -17.77 -5.77 7.35
N ASN A 81 -18.02 -5.18 6.18
CA ASN A 81 -18.53 -3.82 6.00
C ASN A 81 -17.63 -2.75 6.63
N VAL A 82 -16.31 -2.94 6.54
CA VAL A 82 -15.28 -2.00 7.01
C VAL A 82 -14.38 -1.59 5.85
N GLN A 83 -13.50 -0.60 6.06
CA GLN A 83 -12.52 -0.15 5.05
C GLN A 83 -11.10 -0.61 5.42
N PRO A 84 -10.12 -0.57 4.49
CA PRO A 84 -8.73 -0.93 4.80
C PRO A 84 -8.10 -0.15 5.96
N GLY A 85 -8.46 1.13 6.15
CA GLY A 85 -8.02 1.89 7.33
C GLY A 85 -8.51 1.27 8.63
N ASP A 86 -9.77 0.84 8.66
CA ASP A 86 -10.35 0.13 9.81
C ASP A 86 -9.68 -1.23 10.02
N CYS A 87 -9.33 -1.94 8.94
CA CYS A 87 -8.55 -3.18 9.05
C CYS A 87 -7.25 -2.99 9.81
N CYS A 88 -6.50 -1.93 9.50
CA CYS A 88 -5.27 -1.61 10.19
C CYS A 88 -5.52 -1.36 11.68
N ALA A 89 -6.53 -0.54 12.01
CA ALA A 89 -6.88 -0.22 13.39
C ALA A 89 -7.35 -1.45 14.18
N GLN A 90 -8.12 -2.34 13.56
CA GLN A 90 -8.57 -3.59 14.15
C GLN A 90 -7.41 -4.57 14.34
N CYS A 91 -6.50 -4.66 13.37
CA CYS A 91 -5.30 -5.48 13.49
C CYS A 91 -4.43 -5.02 14.66
N ALA A 92 -4.19 -3.71 14.78
CA ALA A 92 -3.41 -3.14 15.87
C ALA A 92 -3.97 -3.45 17.27
N GLN A 93 -5.29 -3.60 17.38
CA GLN A 93 -5.98 -3.94 18.62
C GLN A 93 -6.13 -5.44 18.84
N THR A 94 -5.81 -6.27 17.84
CA THR A 94 -6.01 -7.72 17.90
C THR A 94 -4.69 -8.43 18.25
N PRO A 95 -4.59 -9.07 19.43
CA PRO A 95 -3.40 -9.83 19.81
C PRO A 95 -3.02 -10.88 18.75
N GLY A 96 -1.75 -10.90 18.38
CA GLY A 96 -1.22 -11.81 17.36
C GLY A 96 -1.44 -11.37 15.91
N CYS A 97 -2.19 -10.29 15.65
CA CYS A 97 -2.31 -9.76 14.30
C CYS A 97 -1.02 -9.05 13.86
N VAL A 98 -0.63 -9.28 12.60
CA VAL A 98 0.57 -8.70 11.97
C VAL A 98 0.28 -8.08 10.60
N GLY A 99 -0.95 -8.24 10.10
CA GLY A 99 -1.40 -7.64 8.85
C GLY A 99 -2.85 -8.00 8.54
N TYR A 100 -3.33 -7.57 7.38
CA TYR A 100 -4.67 -7.89 6.90
C TYR A 100 -4.67 -8.06 5.37
N THR A 101 -5.65 -8.78 4.84
CA THR A 101 -6.11 -8.65 3.44
C THR A 101 -7.52 -8.05 3.46
N PHE A 102 -7.71 -6.92 2.78
CA PHE A 102 -9.04 -6.37 2.50
C PHE A 102 -9.51 -6.79 1.11
N VAL A 103 -10.72 -7.34 1.05
CA VAL A 103 -11.39 -7.83 -0.16
C VAL A 103 -12.70 -7.08 -0.31
N ASP A 104 -12.70 -6.08 -1.20
CA ASP A 104 -13.86 -5.22 -1.39
C ASP A 104 -15.07 -5.95 -2.04
N SER A 105 -14.78 -6.90 -2.94
CA SER A 105 -15.77 -7.67 -3.70
C SER A 105 -16.08 -9.06 -3.11
N ASP A 106 -16.01 -9.19 -1.78
CA ASP A 106 -16.34 -10.45 -1.10
C ASP A 106 -17.86 -10.76 -1.17
N PRO A 107 -18.28 -12.03 -1.35
CA PRO A 107 -19.70 -12.40 -1.45
C PRO A 107 -20.57 -11.98 -0.27
N SER A 108 -19.98 -11.84 0.93
CA SER A 108 -20.68 -11.40 2.14
C SER A 108 -20.64 -9.87 2.35
N GLY A 109 -20.14 -9.12 1.37
CA GLY A 109 -19.85 -7.69 1.48
C GLY A 109 -18.38 -7.42 1.83
N PRO A 110 -17.88 -6.18 1.66
CA PRO A 110 -16.47 -5.85 1.83
C PRO A 110 -15.88 -6.45 3.10
N ALA A 111 -14.84 -7.27 2.95
CA ALA A 111 -14.34 -8.12 4.01
C ALA A 111 -12.88 -7.80 4.34
N CYS A 112 -12.58 -7.84 5.62
CA CYS A 112 -11.28 -7.61 6.20
C CYS A 112 -10.82 -8.87 6.92
N TYR A 113 -9.80 -9.51 6.37
CA TYR A 113 -9.23 -10.72 6.92
C TYR A 113 -7.96 -10.38 7.71
N LEU A 114 -8.04 -10.39 9.04
CA LEU A 114 -6.88 -10.15 9.92
C LEU A 114 -5.97 -11.37 9.91
N LYS A 115 -4.66 -11.16 9.84
CA LYS A 115 -3.66 -12.21 9.61
C LYS A 115 -2.69 -12.33 10.78
N ASN A 116 -2.35 -13.56 11.19
CA ASN A 116 -1.26 -13.81 12.15
C ASN A 116 0.12 -14.01 11.50
N SER A 117 0.18 -14.05 10.17
CA SER A 117 1.41 -14.06 9.39
C SER A 117 1.22 -13.32 8.08
N VAL A 118 2.26 -12.62 7.61
CA VAL A 118 2.28 -11.93 6.29
C VAL A 118 2.93 -12.78 5.19
N GLY A 119 3.30 -14.02 5.51
CA GLY A 119 3.93 -14.97 4.60
C GLY A 119 5.24 -14.49 3.95
N THR A 120 5.75 -15.29 3.01
CA THR A 120 6.84 -14.93 2.11
C THR A 120 6.27 -14.46 0.77
N LYS A 121 7.14 -13.99 -0.14
CA LYS A 121 6.73 -13.63 -1.50
C LYS A 121 6.03 -14.79 -2.23
N ASP A 122 6.49 -16.03 -2.02
CA ASP A 122 5.98 -17.22 -2.72
C ASP A 122 4.59 -17.66 -2.24
N THR A 123 4.24 -17.34 -0.99
CA THR A 123 2.92 -17.67 -0.43
C THR A 123 1.85 -16.61 -0.71
N ARG A 124 2.28 -15.41 -1.12
CA ARG A 124 1.37 -14.31 -1.48
C ARG A 124 0.76 -14.57 -2.84
N ARG A 125 -0.51 -14.21 -3.01
CA ARG A 125 -1.22 -14.37 -4.28
C ARG A 125 -1.50 -13.02 -4.90
N THR A 126 -1.27 -12.91 -6.20
CA THR A 126 -1.76 -11.74 -6.96
C THR A 126 -3.26 -11.91 -7.16
N ARG A 127 -4.04 -10.92 -6.72
CA ARG A 127 -5.50 -10.89 -6.88
C ARG A 127 -5.93 -9.45 -7.11
N SER A 128 -6.54 -9.16 -8.26
CA SER A 128 -7.05 -7.82 -8.53
C SER A 128 -8.14 -7.41 -7.53
N GLY A 129 -8.15 -6.15 -7.11
CA GLY A 129 -9.20 -5.57 -6.28
C GLY A 129 -9.08 -5.88 -4.79
N VAL A 130 -7.94 -6.42 -4.35
CA VAL A 130 -7.63 -6.58 -2.91
C VAL A 130 -6.47 -5.67 -2.53
N VAL A 131 -6.41 -5.33 -1.25
CA VAL A 131 -5.22 -4.65 -0.70
C VAL A 131 -4.86 -5.28 0.63
N SER A 132 -3.58 -5.55 0.81
CA SER A 132 -3.06 -6.04 2.09
C SER A 132 -2.24 -4.99 2.79
N GLY A 133 -2.40 -4.86 4.10
CA GLY A 133 -1.57 -4.00 4.93
C GLY A 133 -0.72 -4.82 5.90
N VAL A 134 0.51 -4.40 6.14
CA VAL A 134 1.39 -5.00 7.16
C VAL A 134 1.54 -4.05 8.33
N LEU A 135 1.17 -4.54 9.51
CA LEU A 135 1.24 -3.80 10.76
C LEU A 135 2.71 -3.59 11.15
N GLN A 136 3.11 -2.34 11.28
CA GLN A 136 4.39 -1.93 11.86
C GLN A 136 4.20 -1.83 13.37
N LYS A 137 4.99 -2.59 14.14
CA LYS A 137 4.98 -2.53 15.61
C LYS A 137 6.07 -1.60 16.13
#